data_AF-A0A929HLC1-F1
#
_entry.id   AF-A0A929HLC1-F1
#
_cell.length_a   1.000
_cell.length_b   1.000
_cell.length_c   1.000
_cell.angle_alpha   90.00
_cell.angle_beta   90.00
_cell.angle_gamma   90.00
#
_symmetry.space_group_name_H-M   'P 1'
#
loop_
_entity.id
_entity.type
_entity.pdbx_description
1 polymer ?
#
loop_
_entity_poly.entity_id
_entity_poly.type
_entity_poly.pdbx_seq_one_letter_code
_entity_poly.pdbx_strand_id
1 'polypeptide(L)' 'LHASEFHVGGGGLSIKKRSVELERELIKKALEETGGNKTKASKVLEISHRALLYKIKDYKL' A
#
# COMPACT_ATOMS: atom_id res chain seq x y z
N LEU A 1 19.27 20.75 -2.68
CA LEU A 1 18.89 19.32 -2.80
C LEU A 1 18.34 18.88 -1.45
N HIS A 2 17.07 19.19 -1.16
CA HIS A 2 16.42 18.64 0.03
C HIS A 2 16.01 17.22 -0.33
N ALA A 3 16.85 16.25 0.01
CA ALA A 3 16.40 14.89 0.17
C ALA A 3 15.29 14.94 1.23
N SER A 4 14.05 14.76 0.80
CA SER A 4 12.89 14.70 1.67
C SER A 4 13.18 13.72 2.79
N GLU A 5 13.34 14.22 4.01
CA GLU A 5 13.49 13.41 5.20
C GLU A 5 12.27 12.49 5.30
N PHE A 6 12.51 11.20 5.14
CA PHE A 6 11.52 10.19 5.51
C PHE A 6 11.30 10.34 7.01
N HIS A 7 10.24 11.06 7.37
CA HIS A 7 9.81 11.18 8.76
C HIS A 7 9.35 9.80 9.21
N VAL A 8 10.25 9.05 9.84
CA VAL A 8 9.94 7.78 10.49
C VAL A 8 9.07 8.12 11.70
N GLY A 9 7.75 8.04 11.51
CA GLY A 9 6.80 8.02 12.63
C GLY A 9 7.20 6.93 13.62
N GLY A 10 7.16 7.26 14.91
CA GLY A 10 7.66 6.44 16.02
C GLY A 10 7.17 4.99 15.99
N GLY A 11 8.02 4.07 15.54
CA GLY A 11 7.63 2.68 15.32
C GLY A 11 8.80 1.72 15.05
N GLY A 12 10.00 2.02 15.55
CA GLY A 12 11.18 1.15 15.38
C GLY A 12 11.69 1.03 13.93
N LEU A 13 12.89 0.48 13.76
CA LEU A 13 13.55 0.31 12.46
C LEU A 13 13.18 -1.01 11.77
N SER A 14 12.03 -1.62 12.13
CA SER A 14 11.65 -2.93 11.60
C SER A 14 11.20 -2.81 10.15
N ILE A 15 11.99 -3.37 9.23
CA ILE A 15 11.67 -3.46 7.80
C ILE A 15 10.27 -4.06 7.61
N LYS A 16 9.98 -5.17 8.29
CA LYS A 16 8.69 -5.86 8.18
C LYS A 16 7.49 -4.96 8.48
N LYS A 17 7.56 -4.15 9.55
CA LYS A 17 6.45 -3.25 9.93
C LYS A 17 6.26 -2.15 8.89
N ARG A 18 7.36 -1.52 8.46
CA ARG A 18 7.32 -0.45 7.46
C ARG A 18 6.83 -0.94 6.10
N SER A 19 7.19 -2.15 5.69
CA SER A 19 6.68 -2.74 4.44
C SER A 19 5.16 -2.89 4.45
N VAL A 20 4.56 -3.25 5.60
CA VAL A 20 3.10 -3.36 5.73
C VAL A 20 2.41 -2.01 5.63
N GLU A 21 2.98 -0.98 6.26
CA GLU A 21 2.45 0.39 6.18
C GLU A 21 2.51 0.93 4.76
N LEU A 22 3.67 0.79 4.10
CA LEU A 22 3.86 1.16 2.71
C LEU A 22 2.88 0.42 1.79
N GLU A 23 2.73 -0.90 1.96
CA GLU A 23 1.79 -1.69 1.16
C GLU A 23 0.35 -1.20 1.34
N ARG A 24 -0.06 -0.85 2.57
CA ARG A 24 -1.39 -0.30 2.85
C ARG A 24 -1.61 1.04 2.16
N GLU A 25 -0.62 1.93 2.18
CA GLU A 25 -0.70 3.23 1.51
C GLU A 25 -0.78 3.10 -0.01
N LEU A 26 0.04 2.22 -0.60
CA LEU A 26 0.01 1.96 -2.04
C LEU A 26 -1.34 1.39 -2.48
N ILE A 27 -1.93 0.46 -1.71
CA ILE A 27 -3.25 -0.08 -2.01
C ILE A 27 -4.32 1.02 -2.00
N LYS A 28 -4.30 1.92 -1.01
CA LYS A 28 -5.26 3.05 -0.97
C LYS A 28 -5.11 3.94 -2.19
N LYS A 29 -3.89 4.36 -2.52
CA LYS A 29 -3.61 5.22 -3.68
C LYS A 29 -4.07 4.56 -4.99
N ALA A 30 -3.75 3.28 -5.20
CA ALA A 30 -4.18 2.57 -6.40
C ALA A 30 -5.72 2.44 -6.49
N LEU A 31 -6.41 2.27 -5.36
CA LEU A 31 -7.87 2.28 -5.34
C LEU A 31 -8.43 3.68 -5.67
N GLU A 32 -7.86 4.74 -5.11
CA GLU A 32 -8.26 6.12 -5.40
C GLU A 32 -8.05 6.46 -6.88
N GLU A 33 -6.85 6.20 -7.43
CA GLU A 33 -6.50 6.44 -8.83
C GLU A 33 -7.39 5.70 -9.82
N THR A 34 -7.90 4.52 -9.43
CA THR A 34 -8.76 3.69 -10.28
C THR A 34 -10.26 3.85 -10.00
N GLY A 35 -10.65 4.76 -9.11
CA GLY A 35 -12.04 4.97 -8.71
C GLY A 35 -12.66 3.75 -8.02
N GLY A 36 -11.86 3.01 -7.25
CA GLY A 36 -12.26 1.81 -6.51
C GLY A 36 -12.31 0.53 -7.34
N ASN A 37 -11.89 0.57 -8.61
CA ASN A 37 -11.87 -0.61 -9.47
C ASN A 37 -10.73 -1.55 -9.10
N LYS A 38 -11.04 -2.57 -8.30
CA LYS A 38 -10.07 -3.54 -7.76
C LYS A 38 -9.30 -4.29 -8.84
N THR A 39 -9.92 -4.63 -9.98
CA THR A 39 -9.24 -5.28 -11.11
C THR A 39 -8.21 -4.37 -11.77
N LYS A 40 -8.49 -3.06 -11.89
CA LYS A 40 -7.51 -2.09 -12.40
C LYS A 40 -6.43 -1.80 -11.35
N ALA A 41 -6.81 -1.63 -10.09
CA ALA A 41 -5.87 -1.38 -9.00
C ALA A 41 -4.86 -2.52 -8.86
N SER A 42 -5.28 -3.79 -9.00
CA SER A 42 -4.34 -4.92 -8.94
C SER A 42 -3.32 -4.90 -10.09
N LYS A 43 -3.71 -4.39 -11.26
CA LYS A 43 -2.78 -4.20 -12.39
C LYS A 43 -1.79 -3.08 -12.13
N VAL A 44 -2.24 -1.95 -11.56
CA VAL A 44 -1.37 -0.82 -11.16
C VAL A 44 -0.34 -1.25 -10.12
N LEU A 45 -0.77 -2.08 -9.17
CA LEU A 45 0.09 -2.60 -8.09
C LEU A 45 0.94 -3.81 -8.53
N GLU A 46 0.79 -4.28 -9.77
CA GLU A 46 1.51 -5.45 -10.31
C GLU A 46 1.34 -6.73 -9.46
N ILE A 47 0.17 -6.91 -8.85
CA ILE A 47 -0.19 -8.11 -8.08
C ILE A 47 -1.41 -8.80 -8.66
N SER A 48 -1.59 -10.07 -8.33
CA SER A 48 -2.82 -10.78 -8.69
C SER A 48 -4.04 -10.11 -8.05
N HIS A 49 -5.18 -10.12 -8.76
CA HIS A 49 -6.43 -9.61 -8.22
C HIS A 49 -6.82 -10.30 -6.90
N ARG A 50 -6.56 -11.61 -6.79
CA ARG A 50 -6.79 -12.38 -5.55
C ARG A 50 -5.93 -11.87 -4.39
N ALA A 51 -4.65 -11.58 -4.62
CA ALA A 51 -3.77 -11.03 -3.59
C ALA A 51 -4.27 -9.67 -3.09
N LEU A 52 -4.69 -8.78 -4.00
CA LEU A 52 -5.27 -7.49 -3.61
C LEU A 52 -6.51 -7.66 -2.72
N LEU A 53 -7.43 -8.57 -3.06
CA LEU A 53 -8.63 -8.82 -2.24
C LEU A 53 -8.29 -9.30 -0.83
N TYR A 54 -7.30 -10.19 -0.69
CA TYR A 54 -6.83 -10.61 0.64
C TYR A 54 -6.23 -9.45 1.42
N LYS A 55 -5.37 -8.64 0.79
CA LYS A 55 -4.74 -7.49 1.45
C LYS A 55 -5.76 -6.43 1.89
N ILE A 56 -6.77 -6.14 1.08
CA ILE A 56 -7.87 -5.23 1.46
C ILE A 56 -8.59 -5.77 2.70
N LYS A 57 -8.92 -7.07 2.72
CA LYS A 57 -9.56 -7.72 3.87
C LYS A 57 -8.68 -7.68 5.11
N ASP A 58 -7.41 -8.07 4.99
CA ASP A 58 -6.46 -8.17 6.10
C ASP A 58 -6.15 -6.80 6.71
N TYR A 59 -6.06 -5.76 5.86
CA TYR A 59 -5.82 -4.39 6.29
C TYR A 59 -7.09 -3.61 6.63
N LYS A 60 -8.26 -4.24 6.51
CA LYS A 60 -9.57 -3.62 6.78
C LYS A 60 -9.71 -2.28 6.05
N LEU A 61 -9.43 -2.30 4.74
CA LEU A 61 -9.57 -1.16 3.83
C LEU A 61 -10.93 -1.17 3.12
#